data_AF-A0A9Q1IE43-F1
#
_entry.id   AF-A0A9Q1IE43-F1
#
_cell.length_a   1.000
_cell.length_b   1.000
_cell.length_c   1.000
_cell.angle_alpha   90.00
_cell.angle_beta   90.00
_cell.angle_gamma   90.00
#
_symmetry.space_group_name_H-M   'P 1'
#
loop_
_entity.id
_entity.type
_entity.pdbx_description
1 polymer ?
#
loop_
_entity_poly.entity_id
_entity_poly.type
_entity_poly.pdbx_seq_one_letter_code
_entity_poly.pdbx_strand_id
1 'polypeptide(L)'
;MLFGAIFRCLDPALTIAASLAFKSPFVSPWDKREEANVRKQTFALANSDHLALLQAYKGWSAAAKNGHQAGFLYTRENFLSARGLQEISSLKRQFTELLSDIGFVKEGLKARVIERMATKGTDGVLEATGFEANLNSDNTKLMSAMLCAALYPNVVQVRAPEGKYKLTSKGAMKMPPKAEELRFMTKSDGCVHIHPSSVNYTVRHYDSPYLVYHEKVKTSRVFLRDCSMVSVYPLVLFGGGQVSVEMHKGEFIVSLDDGWIRFAAASHQVAELVRELRWELDQLLEDKIRMPSMDLCTCPRGSRIIHTIVKLISTQ
;
A
#
# COMPACT_ATOMS: atom_id res chain seq x y z
N MET A 1 -5.61 5.66 6.37
CA MET A 1 -5.83 5.39 7.81
C MET A 1 -7.24 4.88 8.13
N LEU A 2 -8.33 5.49 7.63
CA LEU A 2 -9.72 5.01 7.84
C LEU A 2 -9.92 3.54 7.47
N PHE A 3 -9.60 3.19 6.22
CA PHE A 3 -9.65 1.79 5.77
C PHE A 3 -8.71 0.87 6.57
N GLY A 4 -7.59 1.40 7.10
CA GLY A 4 -6.72 0.65 8.02
C GLY A 4 -7.43 0.25 9.31
N ALA A 5 -8.28 1.12 9.86
CA ALA A 5 -9.12 0.80 11.02
C ALA A 5 -10.23 -0.20 10.66
N ILE A 6 -10.96 0.05 9.56
CA ILE A 6 -12.07 -0.80 9.07
C ILE A 6 -11.58 -2.24 8.81
N PHE A 7 -10.46 -2.38 8.11
CA PHE A 7 -9.92 -3.68 7.73
C PHE A 7 -8.94 -4.26 8.76
N ARG A 8 -8.86 -3.65 9.96
CA ARG A 8 -8.11 -4.18 11.11
C ARG A 8 -6.62 -4.40 10.81
N CYS A 9 -6.01 -3.44 10.12
CA CYS A 9 -4.61 -3.40 9.75
C CYS A 9 -4.04 -2.00 10.05
N LEU A 10 -4.40 -1.48 11.23
CA LEU A 10 -4.28 -0.06 11.58
C LEU A 10 -2.84 0.41 11.70
N ASP A 11 -1.99 -0.30 12.45
CA ASP A 11 -0.64 0.13 12.78
C ASP A 11 0.28 0.27 11.54
N PRO A 12 0.32 -0.70 10.61
CA PRO A 12 0.94 -0.53 9.31
C PRO A 12 0.37 0.64 8.49
N ALA A 13 -0.97 0.77 8.44
CA ALA A 13 -1.63 1.81 7.67
C ALA A 13 -1.30 3.22 8.21
N LEU A 14 -1.18 3.37 9.53
CA LEU A 14 -0.75 4.61 10.18
C LEU A 14 0.72 4.91 9.89
N THR A 15 1.58 3.89 9.92
CA THR A 15 3.01 4.04 9.59
C THR A 15 3.19 4.55 8.16
N ILE A 16 2.49 3.93 7.20
CA ILE A 16 2.49 4.35 5.79
C ILE A 16 1.93 5.76 5.67
N ALA A 17 0.74 6.05 6.23
CA ALA A 17 0.13 7.37 6.16
C ALA A 17 1.04 8.47 6.74
N ALA A 18 1.69 8.22 7.87
CA ALA A 18 2.61 9.16 8.51
C ALA A 18 3.83 9.45 7.64
N SER A 19 4.35 8.42 6.96
CA SER A 19 5.46 8.60 6.03
C SER A 19 5.10 9.39 4.76
N LEU A 20 3.87 9.20 4.25
CA LEU A 20 3.33 9.97 3.13
C LEU A 20 3.11 11.44 3.51
N ALA A 21 2.64 11.70 4.73
CA ALA A 21 2.37 13.05 5.24
C ALA A 21 3.63 13.87 5.55
N PHE A 22 4.77 13.21 5.78
CA PHE A 22 6.03 13.88 6.12
C PHE A 22 7.08 13.73 5.01
N LYS A 23 7.76 12.57 4.99
CA LYS A 23 8.70 12.13 3.95
C LYS A 23 9.20 10.73 4.28
N SER A 24 9.80 10.08 3.29
CA SER A 24 10.53 8.82 3.48
C SER A 24 11.67 8.98 4.51
N PRO A 25 11.86 8.01 5.42
CA PRO A 25 12.98 8.03 6.36
C PRO A 25 14.30 7.59 5.71
N PHE A 26 14.28 7.00 4.50
CA PHE A 26 15.49 6.61 3.78
C PHE A 26 16.30 7.86 3.38
N VAL A 27 17.59 7.84 3.70
CA VAL A 27 18.55 8.87 3.29
C VAL A 27 19.51 8.30 2.27
N SER A 28 19.97 9.15 1.35
CA SER A 28 20.91 8.76 0.30
C SER A 28 22.03 9.80 0.23
N PRO A 29 23.07 9.66 1.08
CA PRO A 29 24.26 10.51 0.99
C PRO A 29 24.88 10.39 -0.40
N TRP A 30 25.36 11.50 -0.96
CA TRP A 30 25.83 11.56 -2.35
C TRP A 30 26.95 10.55 -2.64
N ASP A 31 27.89 10.41 -1.70
CA ASP A 31 29.05 9.50 -1.75
C ASP A 31 28.68 8.02 -1.52
N LYS A 32 27.52 7.74 -0.93
CA LYS A 32 27.06 6.38 -0.56
C LYS A 32 25.72 6.01 -1.17
N ARG A 33 25.34 6.66 -2.27
CA ARG A 33 24.03 6.50 -2.89
C ARG A 33 23.74 5.06 -3.29
N GLU A 34 24.70 4.38 -3.89
CA GLU A 34 24.55 2.98 -4.30
C GLU A 34 24.45 2.03 -3.11
N GLU A 35 25.27 2.23 -2.07
CA GLU A 35 25.20 1.45 -0.83
C GLU A 35 23.83 1.61 -0.14
N ALA A 36 23.34 2.85 -0.08
CA ALA A 36 22.01 3.16 0.46
C ALA A 36 20.88 2.51 -0.36
N ASN A 37 20.98 2.50 -1.69
CA ASN A 37 20.00 1.85 -2.57
C ASN A 37 20.00 0.33 -2.37
N VAL A 38 21.18 -0.30 -2.32
CA VAL A 38 21.32 -1.74 -2.04
C VAL A 38 20.69 -2.08 -0.69
N ARG A 39 20.95 -1.26 0.32
CA ARG A 39 20.37 -1.44 1.66
C ARG A 39 18.86 -1.24 1.67
N LYS A 40 18.34 -0.24 0.95
CA LYS A 40 16.88 -0.06 0.77
C LYS A 40 16.24 -1.29 0.10
N GLN A 41 16.93 -1.89 -0.88
CA GLN A 41 16.45 -3.09 -1.57
C GLN A 41 16.27 -4.28 -0.63
N THR A 42 17.03 -4.38 0.47
CA THR A 42 16.84 -5.49 1.44
C THR A 42 15.49 -5.43 2.17
N PHE A 43 14.80 -4.30 2.10
CA PHE A 43 13.45 -4.14 2.64
C PHE A 43 12.35 -4.40 1.62
N ALA A 44 12.68 -4.63 0.34
CA ALA A 44 11.70 -4.78 -0.73
C ALA A 44 10.74 -5.94 -0.43
N LEU A 45 9.44 -5.64 -0.47
CA LEU A 45 8.36 -6.60 -0.25
C LEU A 45 7.23 -6.29 -1.24
N ALA A 46 6.73 -7.33 -1.92
CA ALA A 46 5.58 -7.24 -2.83
C ALA A 46 5.67 -6.11 -3.87
N ASN A 47 6.86 -5.82 -4.39
CA ASN A 47 7.11 -4.75 -5.37
C ASN A 47 6.57 -3.39 -4.91
N SER A 48 6.83 -3.01 -3.65
CA SER A 48 6.29 -1.82 -3.01
C SER A 48 7.33 -1.03 -2.21
N ASP A 49 7.54 0.24 -2.59
CA ASP A 49 8.33 1.18 -1.79
C ASP A 49 7.69 1.47 -0.43
N HIS A 50 6.37 1.54 -0.37
CA HIS A 50 5.64 1.82 0.86
C HIS A 50 5.73 0.67 1.86
N LEU A 51 5.70 -0.58 1.39
CA LEU A 51 5.92 -1.75 2.23
C LEU A 51 7.40 -1.90 2.62
N ALA A 52 8.34 -1.51 1.76
CA ALA A 52 9.75 -1.44 2.13
C ALA A 52 10.00 -0.43 3.27
N LEU A 53 9.33 0.72 3.22
CA LEU A 53 9.34 1.70 4.30
C LEU A 53 8.75 1.13 5.59
N LEU A 54 7.61 0.44 5.50
CA LEU A 54 6.99 -0.23 6.64
C LEU A 54 7.95 -1.24 7.29
N GLN A 55 8.65 -2.04 6.49
CA GLN A 55 9.64 -3.01 6.99
C GLN A 55 10.80 -2.31 7.71
N ALA A 56 11.32 -1.22 7.16
CA ALA A 56 12.37 -0.44 7.80
C ALA A 56 11.90 0.18 9.14
N TYR A 57 10.67 0.69 9.21
CA TYR A 57 10.09 1.21 10.44
C TYR A 57 9.89 0.11 11.50
N LYS A 58 9.32 -1.04 11.11
CA LYS A 58 9.14 -2.20 12.01
C LYS A 58 10.48 -2.66 12.58
N GLY A 59 11.51 -2.77 11.75
CA GLY A 59 12.86 -3.16 12.19
C GLY A 59 13.50 -2.15 13.13
N TRP A 60 13.35 -0.85 12.86
CA TRP A 60 13.82 0.19 13.76
C TRP A 60 13.09 0.19 15.11
N SER A 61 11.76 0.07 15.10
CA SER A 61 10.95 0.00 16.33
C SER A 61 11.35 -1.22 17.17
N ALA A 62 11.59 -2.37 16.53
CA ALA A 62 12.12 -3.55 17.22
C ALA A 62 13.51 -3.33 17.82
N ALA A 63 14.43 -2.69 17.08
CA ALA A 63 15.76 -2.36 17.59
C ALA A 63 15.71 -1.36 18.76
N ALA A 64 14.82 -0.36 18.69
CA ALA A 64 14.64 0.66 19.71
C ALA A 64 14.15 0.10 21.05
N LYS A 65 13.47 -1.06 21.05
CA LYS A 65 13.12 -1.81 22.27
C LYS A 65 14.33 -2.25 23.08
N ASN A 66 15.46 -2.49 22.42
CA ASN A 66 16.71 -2.87 23.07
C ASN A 66 17.52 -1.66 23.56
N GLY A 67 16.99 -0.44 23.39
CA GLY A 67 17.59 0.80 23.88
C GLY A 67 17.87 1.81 22.77
N HIS A 68 18.01 3.08 23.17
CA HIS A 68 18.25 4.19 22.25
C HIS A 68 19.48 3.98 21.34
N GLN A 69 20.55 3.39 21.88
CA GLN A 69 21.76 3.10 21.12
C GLN A 69 21.52 2.04 20.03
N ALA A 70 20.77 0.97 20.33
CA ALA A 70 20.45 -0.06 19.35
C ALA A 70 19.57 0.49 18.21
N GLY A 71 18.57 1.31 18.55
CA GLY A 71 17.78 2.04 17.56
C GLY A 71 18.63 2.98 16.70
N PHE A 72 19.56 3.72 17.29
CA PHE A 72 20.47 4.59 16.55
C PHE A 72 21.40 3.81 15.61
N LEU A 73 22.02 2.73 16.08
CA LEU A 73 22.86 1.86 15.25
C LEU A 73 22.07 1.30 14.06
N TYR A 74 20.84 0.83 14.31
CA TYR A 74 19.95 0.37 13.24
C TYR A 74 19.74 1.44 12.17
N THR A 75 19.52 2.71 12.55
CA THR A 75 19.36 3.78 11.56
C THR A 75 20.63 4.05 10.75
N ARG A 76 21.81 3.93 11.35
CA ARG A 76 23.10 4.13 10.67
C ARG A 76 23.37 3.02 9.67
N GLU A 77 23.18 1.78 10.09
CA GLU A 77 23.40 0.60 9.25
C GLU A 77 22.44 0.52 8.07
N ASN A 78 21.24 1.11 8.19
CA ASN A 78 20.18 1.00 7.18
C ASN A 78 19.94 2.29 6.38
N PHE A 79 20.80 3.29 6.51
CA PHE A 79 20.64 4.59 5.85
C PHE A 79 19.26 5.22 6.13
N LEU A 80 18.89 5.30 7.40
CA LEU A 80 17.62 5.87 7.86
C LEU A 80 17.84 7.15 8.67
N SER A 81 16.89 8.07 8.59
CA SER A 81 16.83 9.26 9.44
C SER A 81 16.17 8.92 10.78
N ALA A 82 16.95 8.91 11.86
CA ALA A 82 16.41 8.74 13.22
C ALA A 82 15.34 9.79 13.54
N ARG A 83 15.55 11.05 13.15
CA ARG A 83 14.55 12.11 13.29
C ARG A 83 13.29 11.82 12.46
N GLY A 84 13.45 11.33 11.23
CA GLY A 84 12.30 10.99 10.38
C GLY A 84 11.46 9.86 10.95
N LEU A 85 12.07 8.84 11.54
CA LEU A 85 11.36 7.72 12.18
C LEU A 85 10.65 8.15 13.47
N GLN A 86 11.26 9.05 14.26
CA GLN A 86 10.60 9.65 15.42
C GLN A 86 9.40 10.52 15.01
N GLU A 87 9.52 11.27 13.91
CA GLU A 87 8.41 12.06 13.38
C GLU A 87 7.25 11.17 12.92
N ILE A 88 7.56 10.08 12.22
CA ILE A 88 6.55 9.06 11.85
C ILE A 88 5.85 8.52 13.11
N SER A 89 6.61 8.20 14.17
CA SER A 89 6.04 7.74 15.45
C SER A 89 5.09 8.78 16.07
N SER A 90 5.46 10.05 16.03
CA SER A 90 4.63 11.17 16.49
C SER A 90 3.33 11.29 15.69
N LEU A 91 3.42 11.27 14.37
CA LEU A 91 2.28 11.36 13.47
C LEU A 91 1.33 10.17 13.62
N LYS A 92 1.85 8.95 13.83
CA LYS A 92 1.00 7.78 14.12
C LYS A 92 0.11 8.01 15.35
N ARG A 93 0.65 8.62 16.41
CA ARG A 93 -0.13 8.96 17.63
C ARG A 93 -1.19 10.02 17.34
N GLN A 94 -0.84 11.06 16.60
CA GLN A 94 -1.79 12.13 16.22
C GLN A 94 -2.91 11.57 15.34
N PHE A 95 -2.59 10.73 14.37
CA PHE A 95 -3.59 10.07 13.53
C PHE A 95 -4.48 9.11 14.31
N THR A 96 -3.93 8.43 15.32
CA THR A 96 -4.73 7.57 16.21
C THR A 96 -5.71 8.39 17.04
N GLU A 97 -5.28 9.54 17.56
CA GLU A 97 -6.17 10.49 18.24
C GLU A 97 -7.29 10.97 17.31
N LEU A 98 -6.97 11.36 16.07
CA LEU A 98 -8.00 11.75 15.11
C LEU A 98 -9.00 10.63 14.86
N LEU A 99 -8.55 9.39 14.66
CA LEU A 99 -9.45 8.23 14.50
C LEU A 99 -10.29 7.96 15.74
N SER A 100 -9.78 8.24 16.93
CA SER A 100 -10.50 8.10 18.19
C SER A 100 -11.63 9.14 18.26
N ASP A 101 -11.33 10.39 17.91
CA ASP A 101 -12.28 11.50 17.94
C ASP A 101 -13.44 11.29 16.94
N ILE A 102 -13.23 10.56 15.84
CA ILE A 102 -14.29 10.22 14.85
C ILE A 102 -14.86 8.80 15.01
N GLY A 103 -14.53 8.09 16.09
CA GLY A 103 -15.14 6.79 16.43
C GLY A 103 -14.70 5.60 15.57
N PHE A 104 -13.52 5.66 14.93
CA PHE A 104 -12.95 4.54 14.16
C PHE A 104 -12.03 3.64 14.99
N VAL A 105 -11.58 4.12 16.15
CA VAL A 105 -10.85 3.33 17.15
C VAL A 105 -11.43 3.61 18.54
N LYS A 106 -10.90 2.96 19.57
CA LYS A 106 -11.31 3.15 20.96
C LYS A 106 -11.40 4.65 21.31
N GLU A 107 -12.50 5.06 21.93
CA GLU A 107 -12.77 6.45 22.30
C GLU A 107 -11.81 6.97 23.37
N GLY A 108 -11.55 8.28 23.36
CA GLY A 108 -10.77 8.97 24.39
C GLY A 108 -9.24 8.79 24.28
N LEU A 109 -8.73 8.27 23.17
CA LEU A 109 -7.29 8.17 22.95
C LEU A 109 -6.72 9.53 22.55
N LYS A 110 -5.76 10.03 23.33
CA LYS A 110 -5.04 11.29 23.06
C LYS A 110 -3.57 11.00 22.82
N ALA A 111 -2.92 11.71 21.90
CA ALA A 111 -1.54 11.43 21.49
C ALA A 111 -0.57 11.39 22.69
N ARG A 112 -0.73 12.33 23.64
CA ARG A 112 0.04 12.37 24.90
C ARG A 112 -0.16 11.15 25.81
N VAL A 113 -1.33 10.53 25.75
CA VAL A 113 -1.67 9.34 26.54
C VAL A 113 -1.06 8.11 25.86
N ILE A 114 -1.18 8.02 24.53
CA ILE A 114 -0.57 6.94 23.73
C ILE A 114 0.95 6.94 23.93
N GLU A 115 1.59 8.11 23.92
CA GLU A 115 3.03 8.23 24.17
C GLU A 115 3.43 7.68 25.55
N ARG A 116 2.62 7.91 26.60
CA ARG A 116 2.88 7.35 27.94
C ARG A 116 2.66 5.84 28.02
N MET A 117 1.86 5.28 27.12
CA MET A 117 1.64 3.84 27.00
C MET A 117 2.77 3.15 26.21
N ALA A 118 3.61 3.91 25.52
CA ALA A 118 4.73 3.35 24.79
C ALA A 118 5.65 2.56 25.73
N THR A 119 5.91 1.32 25.34
CA THR A 119 6.99 0.53 25.93
C THR A 119 8.32 1.02 25.37
N LYS A 120 9.45 0.69 26.02
CA LYS A 120 10.79 1.19 25.66
C LYS A 120 10.96 1.26 24.12
N GLY A 121 11.10 2.47 23.57
CA GLY A 121 11.37 2.70 22.15
C GLY A 121 10.22 2.45 21.16
N THR A 122 9.01 2.10 21.60
CA THR A 122 7.83 1.99 20.72
C THR A 122 7.10 3.32 20.57
N ASP A 123 6.10 3.37 19.69
CA ASP A 123 5.24 4.55 19.51
C ASP A 123 3.99 4.56 20.41
N GLY A 124 3.68 3.43 21.06
CA GLY A 124 2.54 3.22 21.96
C GLY A 124 1.20 2.93 21.28
N VAL A 125 1.15 2.93 19.94
CA VAL A 125 -0.11 2.83 19.20
C VAL A 125 -0.76 1.46 19.38
N LEU A 126 0.02 0.37 19.24
CA LEU A 126 -0.51 -0.98 19.40
C LEU A 126 -1.04 -1.22 20.83
N GLU A 127 -0.31 -0.72 21.83
CA GLU A 127 -0.71 -0.78 23.23
C GLU A 127 -2.02 -0.02 23.49
N ALA A 128 -2.20 1.14 22.85
CA ALA A 128 -3.40 1.97 22.99
C ALA A 128 -4.63 1.41 22.25
N THR A 129 -4.45 0.88 21.04
CA THR A 129 -5.55 0.42 20.18
C THR A 129 -5.91 -1.06 20.37
N GLY A 130 -5.01 -1.85 20.95
CA GLY A 130 -5.17 -3.29 21.13
C GLY A 130 -4.86 -4.10 19.86
N PHE A 131 -4.65 -5.41 20.06
CA PHE A 131 -4.36 -6.37 18.97
C PHE A 131 -5.54 -6.50 18.00
N GLU A 132 -6.75 -6.29 18.52
CA GLU A 132 -8.00 -6.31 17.79
C GLU A 132 -7.96 -5.40 16.56
N ALA A 133 -7.51 -4.15 16.68
CA ALA A 133 -7.38 -3.21 15.56
C ALA A 133 -6.35 -3.61 14.49
N ASN A 134 -5.63 -4.72 14.69
CA ASN A 134 -4.46 -5.14 13.93
C ASN A 134 -4.48 -6.63 13.51
N LEU A 135 -5.63 -7.30 13.57
CA LEU A 135 -5.77 -8.72 13.19
C LEU A 135 -5.24 -9.07 11.78
N ASN A 136 -5.26 -8.12 10.85
CA ASN A 136 -4.82 -8.30 9.46
C ASN A 136 -3.51 -7.57 9.14
N SER A 137 -2.75 -7.10 10.13
CA SER A 137 -1.55 -6.27 9.92
C SER A 137 -0.39 -6.97 9.20
N ASP A 138 -0.41 -8.30 9.11
CA ASP A 138 0.58 -9.10 8.37
C ASP A 138 0.10 -9.49 6.95
N ASN A 139 -1.12 -9.09 6.57
CA ASN A 139 -1.66 -9.38 5.26
C ASN A 139 -1.14 -8.38 4.21
N THR A 140 -0.02 -8.70 3.58
CA THR A 140 0.64 -7.85 2.58
C THR A 140 -0.27 -7.46 1.39
N LYS A 141 -1.16 -8.36 0.96
CA LYS A 141 -2.10 -8.09 -0.14
C LYS A 141 -3.14 -7.06 0.27
N LEU A 142 -3.68 -7.18 1.49
CA LEU A 142 -4.58 -6.18 2.06
C LEU A 142 -3.88 -4.84 2.22
N MET A 143 -2.60 -4.82 2.62
CA MET A 143 -1.84 -3.57 2.74
C MET A 143 -1.59 -2.89 1.40
N SER A 144 -1.33 -3.68 0.36
CA SER A 144 -1.28 -3.18 -1.02
C SER A 144 -2.63 -2.61 -1.46
N ALA A 145 -3.73 -3.25 -1.05
CA ALA A 145 -5.07 -2.74 -1.32
C ALA A 145 -5.38 -1.42 -0.59
N MET A 146 -4.88 -1.23 0.63
CA MET A 146 -5.02 0.05 1.35
C MET A 146 -4.25 1.18 0.68
N LEU A 147 -3.10 0.89 0.08
CA LEU A 147 -2.37 1.86 -0.75
C LEU A 147 -3.18 2.27 -1.97
N CYS A 148 -3.89 1.32 -2.59
CA CYS A 148 -4.81 1.64 -3.68
C CYS A 148 -5.86 2.67 -3.25
N ALA A 149 -6.52 2.43 -2.11
CA ALA A 149 -7.52 3.36 -1.58
C ALA A 149 -6.95 4.73 -1.21
N ALA A 150 -5.69 4.78 -0.78
CA ALA A 150 -5.04 6.03 -0.35
C ALA A 150 -4.48 6.86 -1.51
N LEU A 151 -4.06 6.20 -2.60
CA LEU A 151 -3.28 6.84 -3.67
C LEU A 151 -4.05 6.98 -4.97
N TYR A 152 -5.20 6.31 -5.13
CA TYR A 152 -6.08 6.55 -6.27
C TYR A 152 -6.48 8.05 -6.32
N PRO A 153 -6.46 8.72 -7.50
CA PRO A 153 -6.38 8.19 -8.87
C PRO A 153 -4.96 8.05 -9.46
N ASN A 154 -3.90 8.10 -8.65
CA ASN A 154 -2.52 7.98 -9.12
C ASN A 154 -2.16 6.53 -9.48
N VAL A 155 -2.69 6.05 -10.60
CA VAL A 155 -2.54 4.68 -11.10
C VAL A 155 -1.61 4.64 -12.32
N VAL A 156 -0.76 3.62 -12.36
CA VAL A 156 0.19 3.33 -13.44
C VAL A 156 -0.19 2.01 -14.09
N GLN A 157 -0.35 2.01 -15.41
CA GLN A 157 -0.38 0.77 -16.19
C GLN A 157 1.05 0.32 -16.52
N VAL A 158 1.35 -0.94 -16.26
CA VAL A 158 2.57 -1.62 -16.68
C VAL A 158 2.28 -2.38 -17.98
N ARG A 159 3.04 -2.08 -19.04
CA ARG A 159 2.97 -2.79 -20.31
C ARG A 159 4.28 -3.51 -20.54
N ALA A 160 4.24 -4.84 -20.46
CA ALA A 160 5.36 -5.69 -20.83
C ALA A 160 5.49 -5.76 -22.37
N PRO A 161 6.71 -5.84 -22.90
CA PRO A 161 6.93 -6.04 -24.34
C PRO A 161 6.43 -7.42 -24.76
N GLU A 162 6.23 -7.61 -26.06
CA GLU A 162 6.00 -8.93 -26.63
C GLU A 162 7.16 -9.87 -26.27
N GLY A 163 6.82 -11.14 -26.00
CA GLY A 163 7.80 -12.13 -25.56
C GLY A 163 8.89 -12.35 -26.61
N LYS A 164 10.15 -12.10 -26.24
CA LYS A 164 11.30 -12.49 -27.06
C LYS A 164 11.61 -13.97 -26.81
N TYR A 165 11.78 -14.76 -27.86
CA TYR A 165 12.14 -16.18 -27.76
C TYR A 165 13.56 -16.39 -28.28
N LYS A 166 14.34 -17.21 -27.57
CA LYS A 166 15.68 -17.62 -28.00
C LYS A 166 15.71 -19.14 -28.14
N LEU A 167 16.25 -19.62 -29.26
CA LEU A 167 16.51 -21.04 -29.47
C LEU A 167 17.63 -21.51 -28.53
N THR A 168 17.33 -22.54 -27.75
CA THR A 168 18.27 -23.26 -26.88
C THR A 168 18.31 -24.73 -27.29
N SER A 169 19.28 -25.49 -26.78
CA SER A 169 19.36 -26.95 -27.01
C SER A 169 18.12 -27.72 -26.53
N LYS A 170 17.27 -27.12 -25.69
CA LYS A 170 15.99 -27.67 -25.21
C LYS A 170 14.76 -27.09 -25.93
N GLY A 171 14.95 -26.35 -27.03
CA GLY A 171 13.89 -25.68 -27.80
C GLY A 171 13.82 -24.17 -27.59
N ALA A 172 12.75 -23.55 -28.09
CA ALA A 172 12.52 -22.11 -27.97
C ALA A 172 12.17 -21.73 -26.52
N MET A 173 13.02 -20.93 -25.89
CA MET A 173 12.81 -20.44 -24.52
C MET A 173 12.40 -18.96 -24.54
N LYS A 174 11.30 -18.62 -23.85
CA LYS A 174 10.86 -17.24 -23.66
C LYS A 174 11.84 -16.53 -22.74
N MET A 175 12.45 -15.44 -23.21
CA MET A 175 13.35 -14.62 -22.42
C MET A 175 12.56 -13.66 -21.55
N PRO A 176 12.88 -13.52 -20.24
CA PRO A 176 12.28 -12.50 -19.41
C PRO A 176 12.71 -11.11 -19.91
N PRO A 177 11.81 -10.12 -19.90
CA PRO A 177 12.16 -8.78 -20.32
C PRO A 177 13.19 -8.15 -19.37
N LYS A 178 13.97 -7.19 -19.88
CA LYS A 178 14.75 -6.30 -19.02
C LYS A 178 13.83 -5.27 -18.36
N ALA A 179 14.23 -4.73 -17.22
CA ALA A 179 13.45 -3.70 -16.50
C ALA A 179 13.19 -2.47 -17.40
N GLU A 180 14.18 -2.06 -18.19
CA GLU A 180 14.10 -0.96 -19.15
C GLU A 180 13.12 -1.20 -20.32
N GLU A 181 12.75 -2.47 -20.58
CA GLU A 181 11.80 -2.81 -21.63
C GLU A 181 10.35 -2.72 -21.17
N LEU A 182 10.11 -2.66 -19.85
CA LEU A 182 8.79 -2.39 -19.30
C LEU A 182 8.41 -0.93 -19.54
N ARG A 183 7.19 -0.70 -20.00
CA ARG A 183 6.64 0.65 -20.17
C ARG A 183 5.65 0.95 -19.06
N PHE A 184 5.81 2.10 -18.42
CA PHE A 184 4.93 2.58 -17.36
C PHE A 184 4.13 3.75 -17.90
N MET A 185 2.81 3.68 -17.80
CA MET A 185 1.91 4.68 -18.36
C MET A 185 0.99 5.24 -17.28
N THR A 186 0.82 6.56 -17.23
CA THR A 186 -0.20 7.23 -16.40
C THR A 186 -1.28 7.85 -17.30
N LYS A 187 -2.48 8.05 -16.77
CA LYS A 187 -3.59 8.67 -17.52
C LYS A 187 -3.25 10.11 -17.95
N SER A 188 -2.53 10.85 -17.12
CA SER A 188 -2.21 12.27 -17.33
C SER A 188 -0.94 12.53 -18.14
N ASP A 189 0.14 11.78 -17.93
CA ASP A 189 1.46 12.12 -18.47
C ASP A 189 1.92 11.17 -19.59
N GLY A 190 1.13 10.14 -19.88
CA GLY A 190 1.54 9.08 -20.79
C GLY A 190 2.73 8.31 -20.20
N CYS A 191 3.83 8.21 -20.95
CA CYS A 191 4.99 7.41 -20.57
C CYS A 191 5.76 8.06 -19.40
N VAL A 192 5.95 7.28 -18.33
CA VAL A 192 6.72 7.66 -17.14
C VAL A 192 7.80 6.62 -16.85
N HIS A 193 8.73 6.94 -15.96
CA HIS A 193 9.82 6.05 -15.56
C HIS A 193 9.83 5.83 -14.05
N ILE A 194 10.31 4.67 -13.60
CA ILE A 194 10.58 4.45 -12.18
C ILE A 194 11.90 5.14 -11.81
N HIS A 195 11.91 5.92 -10.72
CA HIS A 195 13.11 6.60 -10.28
C HIS A 195 14.17 5.59 -9.77
N PRO A 196 15.48 5.80 -10.00
CA PRO A 196 16.54 4.86 -9.57
C PRO A 196 16.62 4.56 -8.06
N SER A 197 15.99 5.38 -7.22
CA SER A 197 15.93 5.14 -5.76
C SER A 197 14.74 4.27 -5.33
N SER A 198 13.83 3.93 -6.24
CA SER A 198 12.69 3.05 -5.95
C SER A 198 13.15 1.59 -5.91
N VAL A 199 12.57 0.79 -5.01
CA VAL A 199 12.83 -0.65 -4.97
C VAL A 199 12.35 -1.39 -6.23
N ASN A 200 11.52 -0.72 -7.03
CA ASN A 200 10.95 -1.22 -8.27
C ASN A 200 11.80 -0.88 -9.52
N TYR A 201 12.91 -0.15 -9.37
CA TYR A 201 13.73 0.31 -10.50
C TYR A 201 14.27 -0.84 -11.37
N THR A 202 14.62 -1.96 -10.74
CA THR A 202 15.21 -3.13 -11.42
C THR A 202 14.22 -4.28 -11.61
N VAL A 203 12.96 -4.10 -11.22
CA VAL A 203 11.91 -5.12 -11.33
C VAL A 203 11.59 -5.39 -12.81
N ARG A 204 11.53 -6.67 -13.16
CA ARG A 204 11.34 -7.15 -14.54
C ARG A 204 9.95 -7.75 -14.79
N HIS A 205 9.21 -8.02 -13.74
CA HIS A 205 7.92 -8.67 -13.81
C HIS A 205 7.04 -8.22 -12.64
N TYR A 206 5.75 -8.02 -12.93
CA TYR A 206 4.72 -7.75 -11.96
C TYR A 206 3.58 -8.74 -12.21
N ASP A 207 3.05 -9.32 -11.13
CA ASP A 207 1.92 -10.25 -11.21
C ASP A 207 0.64 -9.51 -11.61
N SER A 208 0.55 -8.23 -11.26
CA SER A 208 -0.53 -7.33 -11.68
C SER A 208 0.01 -6.27 -12.65
N PRO A 209 -0.76 -5.89 -13.70
CA PRO A 209 -0.36 -4.85 -14.63
C PRO A 209 -0.57 -3.42 -14.07
N TYR A 210 -0.80 -3.25 -12.76
CA TYR A 210 -1.07 -1.95 -12.15
C TYR A 210 -0.19 -1.67 -10.94
N LEU A 211 0.30 -0.43 -10.88
CA LEU A 211 0.91 0.16 -9.69
C LEU A 211 0.13 1.41 -9.26
N VAL A 212 0.30 1.81 -8.00
CA VAL A 212 -0.05 3.15 -7.51
C VAL A 212 1.20 3.91 -7.07
N TYR A 213 1.16 5.24 -7.11
CA TYR A 213 2.27 6.10 -6.71
C TYR A 213 1.79 7.29 -5.86
N HIS A 214 2.68 7.84 -5.03
CA HIS A 214 2.40 9.07 -4.29
C HIS A 214 3.06 10.28 -4.96
N GLU A 215 4.37 10.24 -5.19
CA GLU A 215 5.12 11.39 -5.71
C GLU A 215 5.72 11.11 -7.11
N LYS A 216 5.55 12.06 -8.02
CA LYS A 216 6.27 12.10 -9.30
C LYS A 216 7.06 13.40 -9.42
N VAL A 217 8.22 13.32 -10.07
CA VAL A 217 9.09 14.48 -10.32
C VAL A 217 9.42 14.56 -11.81
N LYS A 218 9.47 15.78 -12.35
CA LYS A 218 9.88 16.01 -13.74
C LYS A 218 11.28 16.63 -13.74
N THR A 219 12.24 15.90 -14.31
CA THR A 219 13.59 16.41 -14.58
C THR A 219 13.83 16.35 -16.09
N SER A 220 14.65 15.41 -16.56
CA SER A 220 14.78 15.09 -17.99
C SER A 220 13.57 14.34 -18.53
N ARG A 221 12.93 13.52 -17.69
CA ARG A 221 11.70 12.78 -17.94
C ARG A 221 10.83 12.81 -16.68
N VAL A 222 9.61 12.30 -16.76
CA VAL A 222 8.74 12.13 -15.59
C VAL A 222 9.14 10.84 -14.87
N PHE A 223 9.53 10.95 -13.60
CA PHE A 223 9.94 9.84 -12.76
C PHE A 223 9.01 9.68 -11.55
N LEU A 224 8.56 8.46 -11.30
CA LEU A 224 7.84 8.10 -10.07
C LEU A 224 8.86 7.83 -8.96
N ARG A 225 8.79 8.60 -7.87
CA ARG A 225 9.75 8.51 -6.75
C ARG A 225 9.54 7.26 -5.92
N ASP A 226 8.29 6.89 -5.78
CA ASP A 226 7.79 5.72 -5.06
C ASP A 226 6.62 5.12 -5.84
N CYS A 227 6.50 3.79 -5.80
CA CYS A 227 5.33 3.11 -6.34
C CYS A 227 5.10 1.77 -5.65
N SER A 228 3.92 1.21 -5.82
CA SER A 228 3.55 -0.08 -5.24
C SER A 228 2.61 -0.85 -6.13
N MET A 229 2.92 -2.12 -6.35
CA MET A 229 2.05 -3.02 -7.07
C MET A 229 0.73 -3.22 -6.33
N VAL A 230 -0.37 -3.15 -7.06
CA VAL A 230 -1.71 -3.42 -6.53
C VAL A 230 -2.41 -4.40 -7.45
N SER A 231 -3.16 -5.33 -6.87
CA SER A 231 -3.97 -6.26 -7.66
C SER A 231 -5.20 -5.55 -8.25
N VAL A 232 -5.95 -6.24 -9.10
CA VAL A 232 -7.03 -5.63 -9.88
C VAL A 232 -8.29 -5.36 -9.07
N TYR A 233 -8.68 -6.22 -8.10
CA TYR A 233 -9.91 -5.97 -7.34
C TYR A 233 -9.84 -4.76 -6.40
N PRO A 234 -8.72 -4.43 -5.73
CA PRO A 234 -8.60 -3.17 -4.99
C PRO A 234 -8.88 -1.93 -5.82
N LEU A 235 -8.49 -1.93 -7.11
CA LEU A 235 -8.81 -0.83 -8.03
C LEU A 235 -10.31 -0.73 -8.27
N VAL A 236 -11.03 -1.86 -8.32
CA VAL A 236 -12.50 -1.84 -8.42
C VAL A 236 -13.13 -1.34 -7.14
N LEU A 237 -12.73 -1.91 -6.00
CA LEU A 237 -13.33 -1.66 -4.69
C LEU A 237 -13.10 -0.23 -4.20
N PHE A 238 -11.93 0.35 -4.47
CA PHE A 238 -11.52 1.64 -3.91
C PHE A 238 -11.27 2.72 -4.97
N GLY A 239 -11.31 2.37 -6.26
CA GLY A 239 -11.24 3.35 -7.33
C GLY A 239 -12.51 4.20 -7.39
N GLY A 240 -12.40 5.37 -8.03
CA GLY A 240 -13.51 6.24 -8.35
C GLY A 240 -14.27 5.80 -9.60
N GLY A 241 -15.25 6.61 -9.99
CA GLY A 241 -16.00 6.43 -11.24
C GLY A 241 -16.96 5.25 -11.25
N GLN A 242 -17.65 5.07 -12.38
CA GLN A 242 -18.55 3.93 -12.60
C GLN A 242 -17.75 2.70 -13.01
N VAL A 243 -18.17 1.53 -12.49
CA VAL A 243 -17.65 0.23 -12.90
C VAL A 243 -18.56 -0.31 -13.99
N SER A 244 -18.01 -0.57 -15.18
CA SER A 244 -18.73 -1.29 -16.23
C SER A 244 -18.25 -2.73 -16.33
N VAL A 245 -19.17 -3.63 -16.64
CA VAL A 245 -18.89 -5.04 -16.92
C VAL A 245 -19.45 -5.35 -18.29
N GLU A 246 -18.58 -5.69 -19.22
CA GLU A 246 -18.94 -5.95 -20.61
C GLU A 246 -18.42 -7.32 -21.05
N MET A 247 -19.19 -8.05 -21.86
CA MET A 247 -18.73 -9.29 -22.47
C MET A 247 -18.01 -8.97 -23.78
N HIS A 248 -16.72 -9.31 -23.85
CA HIS A 248 -15.91 -9.12 -25.05
C HIS A 248 -15.21 -10.42 -25.43
N LYS A 249 -15.51 -10.95 -26.62
CA LYS A 249 -14.89 -12.19 -27.16
C LYS A 249 -14.95 -13.39 -26.20
N GLY A 250 -16.04 -13.52 -25.44
CA GLY A 250 -16.24 -14.61 -24.48
C GLY A 250 -15.62 -14.39 -23.10
N GLU A 251 -14.95 -13.26 -22.87
CA GLU A 251 -14.43 -12.86 -21.56
C GLU A 251 -15.27 -11.72 -20.96
N PHE A 252 -15.43 -11.72 -19.62
CA PHE A 252 -16.06 -10.62 -18.90
C PHE A 252 -15.02 -9.58 -18.55
N ILE A 253 -15.07 -8.41 -19.18
CA ILE A 253 -14.13 -7.32 -18.97
C ILE A 253 -14.74 -6.34 -17.98
N VAL A 254 -14.06 -6.16 -16.85
CA VAL A 254 -14.35 -5.10 -15.89
C VAL A 254 -13.55 -3.88 -16.28
N SER A 255 -14.20 -2.71 -16.34
CA SER A 255 -13.55 -1.46 -16.67
C SER A 255 -13.92 -0.31 -15.74
N LEU A 256 -12.95 0.58 -15.49
CA LEU A 256 -13.07 1.80 -14.70
C LEU A 256 -12.34 2.95 -15.40
N ASP A 257 -12.65 4.18 -15.00
CA ASP A 257 -12.00 5.41 -15.47
C ASP A 257 -11.98 5.56 -16.99
N ASP A 258 -13.16 5.39 -17.61
CA ASP A 258 -13.34 5.48 -19.07
C ASP A 258 -12.52 4.41 -19.82
N GLY A 259 -12.40 3.22 -19.22
CA GLY A 259 -11.61 2.11 -19.76
C GLY A 259 -10.10 2.23 -19.55
N TRP A 260 -9.64 3.23 -18.79
CA TRP A 260 -8.24 3.34 -18.40
C TRP A 260 -7.79 2.18 -17.51
N ILE A 261 -8.63 1.69 -16.62
CA ILE A 261 -8.36 0.46 -15.87
C ILE A 261 -9.27 -0.60 -16.47
N ARG A 262 -8.68 -1.70 -16.93
CA ARG A 262 -9.39 -2.83 -17.51
C ARG A 262 -8.72 -4.15 -17.20
N PHE A 263 -9.51 -5.17 -16.95
CA PHE A 263 -9.03 -6.55 -16.78
C PHE A 263 -10.17 -7.55 -17.01
N ALA A 264 -9.81 -8.78 -17.35
CA ALA A 264 -10.76 -9.87 -17.47
C ALA A 264 -11.05 -10.46 -16.08
N ALA A 265 -12.33 -10.54 -15.71
CA ALA A 265 -12.78 -11.29 -14.55
C ALA A 265 -12.85 -12.78 -14.89
N ALA A 266 -12.56 -13.64 -13.90
CA ALA A 266 -12.59 -15.10 -14.07
C ALA A 266 -14.00 -15.62 -14.45
N SER A 267 -15.05 -14.93 -14.00
CA SER A 267 -16.44 -15.22 -14.36
C SER A 267 -17.32 -13.99 -14.19
N HIS A 268 -18.51 -14.02 -14.78
CA HIS A 268 -19.54 -13.01 -14.55
C HIS A 268 -19.86 -12.84 -13.06
N GLN A 269 -19.99 -13.96 -12.33
CA GLN A 269 -20.29 -13.94 -10.90
C GLN A 269 -19.23 -13.19 -10.08
N VAL A 270 -17.95 -13.33 -10.45
CA VAL A 270 -16.87 -12.59 -9.79
C VAL A 270 -16.97 -11.10 -10.10
N ALA A 271 -17.22 -10.73 -11.37
CA ALA A 271 -17.38 -9.33 -11.77
C ALA A 271 -18.53 -8.64 -11.01
N GLU A 272 -19.69 -9.29 -10.96
CA GLU A 272 -20.86 -8.80 -10.22
C GLU A 272 -20.57 -8.74 -8.71
N LEU A 273 -19.95 -9.76 -8.12
CA LEU A 273 -19.60 -9.79 -6.70
C LEU A 273 -18.74 -8.59 -6.29
N VAL A 274 -17.69 -8.26 -7.05
CA VAL A 274 -16.82 -7.12 -6.71
C VAL A 274 -17.56 -5.80 -6.84
N ARG A 275 -18.47 -5.66 -7.82
CA ARG A 275 -19.31 -4.48 -8.00
C ARG A 275 -20.28 -4.30 -6.82
N GLU A 276 -20.98 -5.37 -6.42
CA GLU A 276 -21.91 -5.34 -5.29
C GLU A 276 -21.19 -5.09 -3.96
N LEU A 277 -20.00 -5.67 -3.76
CA LEU A 277 -19.19 -5.42 -2.56
C LEU A 277 -18.76 -3.96 -2.44
N ARG A 278 -18.43 -3.31 -3.56
CA ARG A 278 -18.14 -1.87 -3.57
C ARG A 278 -19.35 -1.07 -3.12
N TRP A 279 -20.52 -1.34 -3.70
CA TRP A 279 -21.76 -0.67 -3.33
C TRP A 279 -22.10 -0.86 -1.85
N GLU A 280 -22.01 -2.09 -1.35
CA GLU A 280 -22.27 -2.41 0.06
C GLU A 280 -21.27 -1.73 1.00
N LEU A 281 -19.99 -1.60 0.60
CA LEU A 281 -18.99 -0.85 1.35
C LEU A 281 -19.33 0.65 1.40
N ASP A 282 -19.75 1.24 0.28
CA ASP A 282 -20.16 2.65 0.22
C ASP A 282 -21.37 2.92 1.13
N GLN A 283 -22.38 2.04 1.09
CA GLN A 283 -23.53 2.13 2.00
C GLN A 283 -23.13 1.97 3.47
N LEU A 284 -22.21 1.05 3.77
CA LEU A 284 -21.72 0.86 5.13
C LEU A 284 -20.98 2.09 5.66
N LEU A 285 -20.22 2.78 4.80
CA LEU A 285 -19.54 4.03 5.14
C LEU A 285 -20.53 5.18 5.34
N GLU A 286 -21.56 5.28 4.50
CA GLU A 286 -22.65 6.25 4.65
C GLU A 286 -23.40 6.05 5.98
N ASP A 287 -23.71 4.80 6.34
CA ASP A 287 -24.31 4.45 7.63
C ASP A 287 -23.41 4.89 8.79
N LYS A 288 -22.08 4.71 8.67
CA LYS A 288 -21.10 5.15 9.69
C LYS A 288 -21.03 6.67 9.81
N ILE A 289 -21.18 7.40 8.71
CA ILE A 289 -21.25 8.88 8.73
C ILE A 289 -22.51 9.33 9.46
N ARG A 290 -23.65 8.69 9.21
CA ARG A 290 -24.92 8.99 9.89
C ARG A 290 -24.89 8.59 11.37
N MET A 291 -24.21 7.51 11.70
CA MET A 291 -24.08 6.98 13.06
C MET A 291 -22.59 6.74 13.42
N PRO A 292 -21.84 7.78 13.82
CA PRO A 292 -20.42 7.66 14.12
C PRO A 292 -20.08 6.67 15.24
N SER A 293 -21.01 6.36 16.15
CA SER A 293 -20.83 5.36 17.20
C SER A 293 -20.98 3.91 16.71
N MET A 294 -21.46 3.67 15.48
CA MET A 294 -21.60 2.33 14.94
C MET A 294 -20.23 1.67 14.77
N ASP A 295 -19.97 0.57 15.47
CA ASP A 295 -18.78 -0.23 15.23
C ASP A 295 -18.99 -1.18 14.03
N LEU A 296 -18.32 -0.85 12.94
CA LEU A 296 -18.34 -1.59 11.68
C LEU A 296 -17.83 -3.03 11.81
N CYS A 297 -16.97 -3.28 12.81
CA CYS A 297 -16.33 -4.57 12.99
C CYS A 297 -17.19 -5.55 13.78
N THR A 298 -18.12 -5.05 14.60
CA THR A 298 -18.99 -5.88 15.46
C THR A 298 -20.43 -5.95 14.96
N CYS A 299 -20.88 -5.00 14.13
CA CYS A 299 -22.22 -5.09 13.56
C CYS A 299 -22.33 -6.26 12.54
N PRO A 300 -23.45 -7.02 12.50
CA PRO A 300 -23.55 -8.22 11.66
C PRO A 300 -23.38 -7.98 10.16
N ARG A 301 -23.87 -6.85 9.64
CA ARG A 301 -23.71 -6.48 8.22
C ARG A 301 -22.27 -6.07 7.91
N GLY A 302 -21.71 -5.15 8.71
CA GLY A 302 -20.35 -4.63 8.50
C GLY A 302 -19.29 -5.72 8.60
N SER A 303 -19.33 -6.52 9.66
CA SER A 303 -18.38 -7.64 9.86
C SER A 303 -18.36 -8.62 8.67
N ARG A 304 -19.54 -8.97 8.11
CA ARG A 304 -19.63 -9.86 6.93
C ARG A 304 -19.05 -9.23 5.67
N ILE A 305 -19.36 -7.96 5.40
CA ILE A 305 -18.84 -7.22 4.23
C ILE A 305 -17.32 -7.12 4.33
N ILE A 306 -16.80 -6.65 5.47
CA ILE A 306 -15.37 -6.50 5.73
C ILE A 306 -14.66 -7.85 5.60
N HIS A 307 -15.19 -8.91 6.23
CA HIS A 307 -14.60 -10.25 6.13
C HIS A 307 -14.55 -10.76 4.68
N THR A 308 -15.62 -10.54 3.91
CA THR A 308 -15.70 -10.95 2.50
C THR A 308 -14.67 -10.21 1.65
N ILE A 309 -14.54 -8.90 1.84
CA ILE A 309 -13.53 -8.09 1.14
C ILE A 309 -12.11 -8.54 1.51
N VAL A 310 -11.83 -8.77 2.80
CA VAL A 310 -10.51 -9.27 3.24
C VAL A 310 -10.20 -10.61 2.58
N LYS A 311 -11.16 -11.54 2.57
CA LYS A 311 -10.99 -12.86 1.93
C LYS A 311 -10.71 -12.72 0.43
N LEU A 312 -11.52 -11.93 -0.28
CA LEU A 312 -11.38 -11.68 -1.72
C LEU A 312 -10.01 -11.08 -2.07
N ILE A 313 -9.55 -10.09 -1.33
CA ILE A 313 -8.25 -9.45 -1.56
C ILE A 313 -7.11 -10.41 -1.25
N SER A 314 -7.24 -11.24 -0.21
CA SER A 314 -6.20 -12.20 0.20
C SER A 314 -5.99 -13.32 -0.82
N THR A 315 -7.01 -13.67 -1.60
CA THR A 315 -6.95 -14.75 -2.60
C THR A 315 -6.31 -14.36 -3.93
N GLN A 316 -6.05 -13.07 -4.19
CA GLN A 316 -5.42 -12.60 -5.43
C GLN A 316 -3.92 -12.71 -5.41
#